data_AF-G9KWQ3-F1
#
_entry.id   AF-G9KWQ3-F1
#
_cell.length_a   1.000
_cell.length_b   1.000
_cell.length_c   1.000
_cell.angle_alpha   90.00
_cell.angle_beta   90.00
_cell.angle_gamma   90.00
#
_symmetry.space_group_name_H-M   'P 1'
#
loop_
_entity.id
_entity.type
_entity.pdbx_description
1 polymer ?
#
loop_
_entity_poly.entity_id
_entity_poly.type
_entity_poly.pdbx_seq_one_letter_code
_entity_poly.pdbx_strand_id
1 'polypeptide(L)'
;RADLGEVAPEIKASERRTAVAIADLEWRDMDADDYGANEAQDSDFPAVERSRLREMLSLLGLDTYQAHKLSLQDFLQISSDSMKNRAPQAPRDLPWNFLRKLQALSSEARSTTMVLDAPPDARPAEKESQMEEEIIYWDAADDLAADIYSFSELPTPDTPVNPLDLLCALLLSSDSFLQQEIVHKMSLCQFALPLVLPDSENHYHTFLLWALRGVVRTWWAQPPRGVGSLREDSAVLSRAPAVAFVRMEVSSNSKSQLLNAVLGPGHRPRDCFWHRDLNVGTNPREIADGLVEVSWFLPSGREDLDVFPEPVAFLNLRGDIGSHWLQFKLLTEVSSAVFILTDNISKKEYKLLYSMKGSATKYYFILSPYRGKRNANLRFLNRLIPVLRMDHSHVLVKVSSTDGAGFVRRVRAIVAHVARAPCRRLSVEEMAHAARKLGLRVDEDCEECQRARGRAERITRRVK
;
A
#
# COMPACT_ATOMS: atom_id res chain seq x y z
N ARG A 1 24.22 -27.27 -31.11
CA ARG A 1 23.04 -28.16 -31.04
C ARG A 1 22.61 -28.14 -29.58
N ALA A 2 21.89 -27.11 -29.14
CA ALA A 2 20.45 -26.91 -29.33
C ALA A 2 19.65 -27.97 -28.57
N ASP A 3 19.30 -27.65 -27.32
CA ASP A 3 18.08 -28.15 -26.67
C ASP A 3 17.31 -26.92 -26.20
N LEU A 4 16.18 -26.69 -26.87
CA LEU A 4 15.22 -25.63 -26.65
C LEU A 4 14.00 -26.24 -25.96
N GLY A 5 13.52 -25.56 -24.92
CA GLY A 5 12.10 -25.29 -24.76
C GLY A 5 11.32 -26.21 -23.84
N GLU A 6 11.06 -25.72 -22.63
CA GLU A 6 9.72 -25.81 -22.05
C GLU A 6 9.36 -24.44 -21.46
N VAL A 7 8.65 -23.65 -22.27
CA VAL A 7 8.05 -22.38 -21.89
C VAL A 7 6.64 -22.71 -21.40
N ALA A 8 6.34 -22.41 -20.13
CA ALA A 8 5.00 -22.52 -19.58
C ALA A 8 4.00 -21.67 -20.42
N PRO A 9 2.80 -22.18 -20.73
CA PRO A 9 1.94 -21.56 -21.71
C PRO A 9 1.38 -20.22 -21.21
N GLU A 10 1.38 -19.23 -22.08
CA GLU A 10 0.57 -18.03 -21.95
C GLU A 10 -0.91 -18.43 -21.90
N ILE A 11 -1.64 -17.92 -20.90
CA ILE A 11 -3.10 -17.98 -20.88
C ILE A 11 -3.60 -17.08 -22.01
N LYS A 12 -3.99 -17.69 -23.13
CA LYS A 12 -4.50 -17.00 -24.31
C LYS A 12 -5.83 -16.33 -23.98
N ALA A 13 -6.15 -15.22 -24.64
CA ALA A 13 -7.42 -14.50 -24.48
C ALA A 13 -8.68 -15.39 -24.66
N SER A 14 -8.55 -16.54 -25.35
CA SER A 14 -9.61 -17.55 -25.44
C SER A 14 -9.93 -18.24 -24.11
N GLU A 15 -8.92 -18.55 -23.29
CA GLU A 15 -9.11 -19.19 -21.99
C GLU A 15 -9.80 -18.25 -21.00
N ARG A 16 -9.54 -16.93 -21.09
CA ARG A 16 -10.28 -15.92 -20.33
C ARG A 16 -11.75 -15.87 -20.74
N ARG A 17 -12.06 -15.94 -22.05
CA ARG A 17 -13.46 -16.00 -22.52
C ARG A 17 -14.17 -17.26 -22.07
N THR A 18 -13.48 -18.41 -22.08
CA THR A 18 -14.03 -19.67 -21.57
C THR A 18 -14.25 -19.65 -20.06
N ALA A 19 -13.29 -19.12 -19.28
CA ALA A 19 -13.44 -18.96 -17.83
C ALA A 19 -14.59 -18.01 -17.48
N VAL A 20 -14.73 -16.90 -18.21
CA VAL A 20 -15.86 -15.97 -18.04
C VAL A 20 -17.18 -16.63 -18.41
N ALA A 21 -17.25 -17.39 -19.51
CA ALA A 21 -18.46 -18.10 -19.92
C ALA A 21 -18.88 -19.18 -18.91
N ILE A 22 -17.92 -19.92 -18.35
CA ILE A 22 -18.19 -20.90 -17.28
C ILE A 22 -18.66 -20.19 -16.01
N ALA A 23 -18.00 -19.10 -15.61
CA ALA A 23 -18.43 -18.31 -14.46
C ALA A 23 -19.83 -17.69 -14.68
N ASP A 24 -20.19 -17.34 -15.92
CA ASP A 24 -21.52 -16.86 -16.28
C ASP A 24 -22.60 -17.95 -16.22
N LEU A 25 -22.28 -19.18 -16.68
CA LEU A 25 -23.17 -20.34 -16.53
C LEU A 25 -23.38 -20.68 -15.06
N GLU A 26 -22.29 -20.80 -14.30
CA GLU A 26 -22.36 -21.06 -12.87
C GLU A 26 -23.17 -19.96 -12.15
N TRP A 27 -22.96 -18.68 -12.50
CA TRP A 27 -23.73 -17.61 -11.89
C TRP A 27 -25.21 -17.63 -12.27
N ARG A 28 -25.57 -17.94 -13.52
CA ARG A 28 -26.99 -18.05 -13.92
C ARG A 28 -27.73 -19.12 -13.13
N ASP A 29 -27.05 -20.20 -12.73
CA ASP A 29 -27.61 -21.20 -11.82
C ASP A 29 -27.78 -20.69 -10.37
N MET A 30 -27.30 -19.48 -10.04
CA MET A 30 -27.45 -18.83 -8.72
C MET A 30 -28.60 -17.81 -8.67
N ASP A 31 -28.90 -17.17 -9.80
CA ASP A 31 -29.93 -16.12 -9.92
C ASP A 31 -31.36 -16.68 -10.06
N ALA A 32 -31.52 -18.00 -10.16
CA ALA A 32 -32.82 -18.64 -10.41
C ALA A 32 -33.83 -18.53 -9.25
N ASP A 33 -33.42 -18.11 -8.04
CA ASP A 33 -34.27 -18.09 -6.83
C ASP A 33 -34.18 -16.78 -6.00
N ASP A 34 -33.94 -15.61 -6.61
CA ASP A 34 -34.13 -14.33 -5.90
C ASP A 34 -34.45 -13.19 -6.87
N TYR A 35 -35.69 -12.70 -6.87
CA TYR A 35 -36.12 -11.57 -7.71
C TYR A 35 -35.86 -10.23 -7.01
N GLY A 36 -35.23 -9.33 -7.77
CA GLY A 36 -35.12 -7.91 -7.44
C GLY A 36 -34.39 -7.17 -8.55
N ALA A 37 -35.01 -7.06 -9.73
CA ALA A 37 -34.48 -6.31 -10.86
C ALA A 37 -34.54 -4.80 -10.58
N ASN A 38 -33.40 -4.13 -10.60
CA ASN A 38 -33.31 -2.69 -10.82
C ASN A 38 -32.22 -2.46 -11.88
N GLU A 39 -32.64 -2.28 -13.12
CA GLU A 39 -31.81 -1.72 -14.18
C GLU A 39 -31.81 -0.20 -13.98
N ALA A 40 -30.64 0.36 -13.64
CA ALA A 40 -30.40 1.80 -13.76
C ALA A 40 -29.79 2.04 -15.14
N GLN A 41 -30.47 2.87 -15.94
CA GLN A 41 -29.98 3.41 -17.20
C GLN A 41 -28.82 4.38 -16.91
N ASP A 42 -27.65 4.10 -17.47
CA ASP A 42 -26.57 5.09 -17.59
C ASP A 42 -26.92 6.05 -18.72
N SER A 43 -27.14 7.32 -18.37
CA SER A 43 -27.21 8.41 -19.33
C SER A 43 -25.80 8.92 -19.60
N ASP A 44 -25.33 8.69 -20.82
CA ASP A 44 -24.13 9.31 -21.40
C ASP A 44 -24.20 10.85 -21.31
N PHE A 45 -23.22 11.45 -20.63
CA PHE A 45 -22.78 12.82 -20.87
C PHE A 45 -21.27 12.80 -21.09
N PRO A 46 -20.75 13.33 -22.22
CA PRO A 46 -19.33 13.49 -22.40
C PRO A 46 -18.89 14.74 -21.64
N ALA A 47 -18.60 14.58 -20.34
CA ALA A 47 -17.81 15.56 -19.62
C ALA A 47 -16.37 15.44 -20.13
N VAL A 48 -15.78 16.55 -20.57
CA VAL A 48 -14.36 16.64 -20.91
C VAL A 48 -13.57 16.23 -19.67
N GLU A 49 -13.12 14.98 -19.63
CA GLU A 49 -12.46 14.37 -18.48
C GLU A 49 -11.10 15.07 -18.31
N ARG A 50 -11.06 16.06 -17.42
CA ARG A 50 -9.79 16.68 -17.01
C ARG A 50 -8.97 15.61 -16.30
N SER A 51 -7.69 15.50 -16.65
CA SER A 51 -6.80 14.55 -15.98
C SER A 51 -6.66 14.93 -14.50
N ARG A 52 -7.07 14.00 -13.61
CA ARG A 52 -6.87 14.11 -12.15
C ARG A 52 -5.39 14.27 -11.77
N LEU A 53 -4.49 13.63 -12.53
CA LEU A 53 -3.04 13.77 -12.33
C LEU A 53 -2.58 15.19 -12.63
N ARG A 54 -3.06 15.79 -13.74
CA ARG A 54 -2.71 17.17 -14.09
C ARG A 54 -3.24 18.16 -13.06
N GLU A 55 -4.45 17.94 -12.55
CA GLU A 55 -5.03 18.75 -11.47
C GLU A 55 -4.21 18.63 -10.17
N MET A 56 -3.85 17.41 -9.77
CA MET A 56 -3.01 17.17 -8.59
C MET A 56 -1.62 17.82 -8.72
N LEU A 57 -1.00 17.72 -9.89
CA LEU A 57 0.31 18.36 -10.14
C LEU A 57 0.20 19.88 -10.13
N SER A 58 -0.86 20.45 -10.72
CA SER A 58 -1.09 21.90 -10.66
C SER A 58 -1.32 22.38 -9.23
N LEU A 59 -2.09 21.63 -8.42
CA LEU A 59 -2.34 21.94 -7.01
C LEU A 59 -1.04 21.95 -6.19
N LEU A 60 -0.14 21.01 -6.48
CA LEU A 60 1.14 20.86 -5.81
C LEU A 60 2.27 21.73 -6.39
N GLY A 61 2.01 22.49 -7.46
CA GLY A 61 3.03 23.29 -8.16
C GLY A 61 4.13 22.43 -8.83
N LEU A 62 3.76 21.24 -9.30
CA LEU A 62 4.64 20.25 -9.93
C LEU A 62 4.42 20.11 -11.45
N ASP A 63 3.57 20.94 -12.04
CA ASP A 63 3.17 20.90 -13.44
C ASP A 63 4.36 21.06 -14.42
N THR A 64 5.29 21.95 -14.09
CA THR A 64 6.51 22.19 -14.89
C THR A 64 7.46 20.99 -14.91
N TYR A 65 7.39 20.12 -13.89
CA TYR A 65 8.29 18.98 -13.71
C TYR A 65 7.84 17.70 -14.43
N GLN A 66 6.77 17.77 -15.22
CA GLN A 66 6.48 16.71 -16.18
C GLN A 66 7.51 16.68 -17.31
N ALA A 67 7.90 17.86 -17.82
CA ALA A 67 8.86 18.00 -18.91
C ALA A 67 10.32 18.04 -18.42
N HIS A 68 10.57 18.70 -17.29
CA HIS A 68 11.90 18.81 -16.68
C HIS A 68 11.86 18.17 -15.30
N LYS A 69 12.29 16.91 -15.17
CA LYS A 69 12.16 16.17 -13.91
C LYS A 69 12.93 16.85 -12.77
N LEU A 70 12.36 16.82 -11.56
CA LEU A 70 13.07 17.19 -10.33
C LEU A 70 14.30 16.31 -10.17
N SER A 71 15.44 16.94 -9.92
CA SER A 71 16.72 16.25 -9.80
C SER A 71 17.16 16.10 -8.34
N LEU A 72 18.11 15.20 -8.11
CA LEU A 72 18.77 15.07 -6.82
C LEU A 72 19.45 16.37 -6.37
N GLN A 73 19.91 17.20 -7.33
CA GLN A 73 20.53 18.49 -7.01
C GLN A 73 19.52 19.47 -6.39
N ASP A 74 18.28 19.49 -6.90
CA ASP A 74 17.20 20.33 -6.35
C ASP A 74 16.83 19.88 -4.93
N PHE A 75 16.84 18.56 -4.69
CA PHE A 75 16.58 17.98 -3.37
C PHE A 75 17.67 18.30 -2.34
N LEU A 76 18.94 18.27 -2.75
CA LEU A 76 20.08 18.50 -1.87
C LEU A 76 20.45 19.99 -1.74
N GLN A 77 19.74 20.89 -2.41
CA GLN A 77 20.03 22.31 -2.40
C GLN A 77 19.86 22.90 -0.99
N ILE A 78 20.94 23.43 -0.44
CA ILE A 78 20.92 24.19 0.83
C ILE A 78 20.60 25.65 0.51
N SER A 79 19.47 26.14 0.99
CA SER A 79 19.05 27.55 0.85
C SER A 79 18.67 28.14 2.21
N SER A 80 18.58 29.46 2.31
CA SER A 80 18.08 30.11 3.53
C SER A 80 16.65 29.65 3.91
N ASP A 81 15.89 29.19 2.91
CA ASP A 81 14.54 28.65 3.09
C ASP A 81 14.55 27.18 3.50
N SER A 82 15.55 26.39 3.08
CA SER A 82 15.72 25.01 3.55
C SER A 82 16.06 24.93 5.04
N MET A 83 16.74 25.95 5.58
CA MET A 83 17.09 26.09 6.99
C MET A 83 15.90 26.47 7.89
N LYS A 84 14.82 27.00 7.31
CA LYS A 84 13.60 27.38 8.05
C LYS A 84 12.58 26.25 7.94
N ASN A 85 12.43 25.45 9.00
CA ASN A 85 11.42 24.38 9.09
C ASN A 85 10.01 24.97 9.28
N ARG A 86 9.53 25.74 8.30
CA ARG A 86 8.20 26.34 8.29
C ARG A 86 7.15 25.28 7.97
N ALA A 87 6.07 25.28 8.74
CA ALA A 87 4.89 24.48 8.44
C ALA A 87 4.32 24.89 7.07
N PRO A 88 3.87 23.93 6.24
CA PRO A 88 3.32 24.24 4.92
C PRO A 88 2.05 25.09 5.07
N GLN A 89 1.96 26.16 4.26
CA GLN A 89 0.88 27.14 4.30
C GLN A 89 -0.05 26.99 3.09
N ALA A 90 0.49 26.52 1.95
CA ALA A 90 -0.25 26.21 0.74
C ALA A 90 0.04 24.77 0.25
N PRO A 91 -0.83 24.14 -0.56
CA PRO A 91 -0.61 22.78 -1.07
C PRO A 91 0.70 22.65 -1.86
N ARG A 92 1.12 23.72 -2.56
CA ARG A 92 2.42 23.83 -3.25
C ARG A 92 3.65 23.72 -2.34
N ASP A 93 3.50 23.91 -1.03
CA ASP A 93 4.60 23.79 -0.07
C ASP A 93 4.79 22.32 0.38
N LEU A 94 3.77 21.47 0.18
CA LEU A 94 3.77 20.09 0.62
C LEU A 94 4.90 19.24 0.01
N PRO A 95 5.20 19.31 -1.31
CA PRO A 95 6.31 18.56 -1.90
C PRO A 95 7.65 18.87 -1.21
N TRP A 96 7.95 20.15 -1.04
CA TRP A 96 9.19 20.61 -0.44
C TRP A 96 9.26 20.35 1.07
N ASN A 97 8.14 20.42 1.78
CA ASN A 97 8.06 20.04 3.19
C ASN A 97 8.28 18.53 3.37
N PHE A 98 7.64 17.69 2.55
CA PHE A 98 7.85 16.24 2.54
C PHE A 98 9.32 15.90 2.31
N LEU A 99 9.93 16.44 1.26
CA LEU A 99 11.33 16.19 0.91
C LEU A 99 12.29 16.60 2.04
N ARG A 100 12.13 17.80 2.62
CA ARG A 100 12.98 18.26 3.75
C ARG A 100 12.81 17.41 4.99
N LYS A 101 11.58 17.08 5.39
CA LYS A 101 11.32 16.20 6.54
C LYS A 101 11.86 14.79 6.30
N LEU A 102 11.77 14.29 5.06
CA LEU A 102 12.31 13.00 4.67
C LEU A 102 13.83 12.98 4.73
N GLN A 103 14.49 14.05 4.28
CA GLN A 103 15.94 14.22 4.38
C GLN A 103 16.40 14.26 5.86
N ALA A 104 15.61 14.90 6.73
CA ALA A 104 15.82 14.94 8.18
C ALA A 104 15.40 13.65 8.91
N LEU A 105 14.98 12.59 8.18
CA LEU A 105 14.51 11.32 8.71
C LEU A 105 13.37 11.46 9.75
N SER A 106 12.50 12.44 9.56
CA SER A 106 11.36 12.68 10.44
C SER A 106 10.28 11.62 10.25
N SER A 107 9.75 11.10 11.35
CA SER A 107 8.57 10.20 11.34
C SER A 107 7.31 10.87 10.80
N GLU A 108 7.25 12.21 10.85
CA GLU A 108 6.13 13.03 10.37
C GLU A 108 6.28 13.44 8.90
N ALA A 109 7.27 12.93 8.16
CA ALA A 109 7.52 13.38 6.79
C ALA A 109 6.31 13.22 5.86
N ARG A 110 5.50 12.18 6.07
CA ARG A 110 4.26 11.94 5.29
C ARG A 110 3.08 12.82 5.72
N SER A 111 3.20 13.61 6.78
CA SER A 111 2.10 14.47 7.23
C SER A 111 1.86 15.58 6.20
N THR A 112 0.62 15.67 5.72
CA THR A 112 0.14 16.73 4.84
C THR A 112 -0.66 17.79 5.60
N THR A 113 -0.58 17.81 6.93
CA THR A 113 -1.24 18.84 7.74
C THR A 113 -0.62 20.21 7.45
N MET A 114 -1.47 21.15 7.07
CA MET A 114 -1.10 22.53 6.84
C MET A 114 -1.56 23.37 8.03
N VAL A 115 -0.75 24.33 8.44
CA VAL A 115 -1.10 25.24 9.53
C VAL A 115 -1.51 26.54 8.88
N LEU A 116 -2.78 26.91 8.95
CA LEU A 116 -3.22 28.26 8.57
C LEU A 116 -2.69 29.25 9.61
N ASP A 117 -1.98 30.29 9.17
CA ASP A 117 -1.63 31.42 10.03
C ASP A 117 -2.91 32.07 10.56
N ALA A 118 -3.30 31.74 11.79
CA ALA A 118 -4.19 32.61 12.55
C ALA A 118 -3.40 33.89 12.92
N PRO A 119 -4.00 35.09 12.82
CA PRO A 119 -3.34 36.32 13.22
C PRO A 119 -2.76 36.21 14.65
N PRO A 120 -1.61 36.83 14.94
CA PRO A 120 -0.96 36.78 16.25
C PRO A 120 -1.87 37.17 17.44
N ASP A 121 -2.96 37.89 17.18
CA ASP A 121 -3.87 38.44 18.19
C ASP A 121 -4.88 37.42 18.76
N ALA A 122 -4.90 36.18 18.25
CA ALA A 122 -5.84 35.13 18.70
C ALA A 122 -5.20 34.01 19.53
N ARG A 123 -3.92 34.14 19.93
CA ARG A 123 -3.31 33.18 20.88
C ARG A 123 -3.51 33.69 22.31
N PRO A 124 -4.17 32.93 23.21
CA PRO A 124 -4.02 33.20 24.62
C PRO A 124 -2.54 33.06 24.95
N ALA A 125 -1.94 34.11 25.51
CA ALA A 125 -0.56 34.08 25.93
C ALA A 125 -0.35 32.89 26.88
N GLU A 126 0.47 31.93 26.48
CA GLU A 126 0.99 30.90 27.37
C GLU A 126 1.86 31.61 28.42
N LYS A 127 1.24 32.01 29.53
CA LYS A 127 1.96 32.33 30.75
C LYS A 127 2.32 31.01 31.39
N GLU A 128 3.60 30.67 31.33
CA GLU A 128 4.21 29.74 32.27
C GLU A 128 3.99 30.27 33.70
N SER A 129 3.04 29.69 34.43
CA SER A 129 2.98 29.82 35.88
C SER A 129 2.41 28.55 36.50
N GLN A 130 3.33 27.78 37.09
CA GLN A 130 3.23 27.05 38.34
C GLN A 130 1.83 26.64 38.82
N MET A 131 1.64 25.32 38.82
CA MET A 131 0.65 24.51 39.54
C MET A 131 0.13 25.12 40.85
N GLU A 132 -1.17 25.46 40.89
CA GLU A 132 -2.03 25.33 42.07
C GLU A 132 -3.40 24.80 41.62
N GLU A 133 -3.83 23.69 42.24
CA GLU A 133 -5.13 23.06 42.03
C GLU A 133 -6.24 23.95 42.62
N GLU A 134 -6.88 24.77 41.80
CA GLU A 134 -8.15 25.40 42.18
C GLU A 134 -9.33 24.48 41.80
N ILE A 135 -9.90 23.86 42.82
CA ILE A 135 -11.14 23.09 42.74
C ILE A 135 -12.28 24.07 42.42
N ILE A 136 -12.76 24.06 41.17
CA ILE A 136 -13.91 24.87 40.77
C ILE A 136 -15.18 24.20 41.32
N TYR A 137 -15.80 24.86 42.29
CA TYR A 137 -17.12 24.53 42.83
C TYR A 137 -18.19 24.85 41.77
N TRP A 138 -18.98 23.86 41.35
CA TRP A 138 -20.10 24.08 40.43
C TRP A 138 -21.26 24.73 41.20
N ASP A 139 -21.42 26.05 41.08
CA ASP A 139 -22.65 26.72 41.51
C ASP A 139 -23.73 26.51 40.43
N ALA A 140 -24.86 25.96 40.86
CA ALA A 140 -25.93 25.51 40.00
C ALA A 140 -27.03 26.57 39.92
N ALA A 141 -26.84 27.57 39.06
CA ALA A 141 -27.92 28.33 38.43
C ALA A 141 -27.34 29.24 37.33
N ASP A 142 -27.96 29.19 36.16
CA ASP A 142 -27.83 30.17 35.08
C ASP A 142 -26.54 30.16 34.25
N ASP A 143 -26.36 29.15 33.38
CA ASP A 143 -26.16 29.38 31.92
C ASP A 143 -26.21 28.05 31.11
N LEU A 144 -27.42 27.50 30.91
CA LEU A 144 -27.64 26.26 30.15
C LEU A 144 -27.66 26.54 28.62
N ALA A 145 -26.66 27.27 28.11
CA ALA A 145 -26.55 27.58 26.68
C ALA A 145 -25.10 27.65 26.16
N ALA A 146 -24.09 27.31 26.98
CA ALA A 146 -22.75 27.06 26.46
C ALA A 146 -22.70 25.66 25.84
N ASP A 147 -22.70 25.58 24.51
CA ASP A 147 -22.54 24.35 23.76
C ASP A 147 -21.29 23.58 24.22
N ILE A 148 -21.52 22.50 24.99
CA ILE A 148 -20.52 21.52 25.44
C ILE A 148 -19.78 20.86 24.23
N TYR A 149 -20.27 21.10 23.01
CA TYR A 149 -19.74 20.58 21.75
C TYR A 149 -18.87 21.56 20.95
N SER A 150 -18.45 22.70 21.51
CA SER A 150 -17.48 23.56 20.83
C SER A 150 -16.07 22.94 20.89
N PHE A 151 -15.89 21.83 20.17
CA PHE A 151 -14.57 21.37 19.79
C PHE A 151 -13.98 22.44 18.88
N SER A 152 -12.91 23.10 19.31
CA SER A 152 -12.10 23.94 18.44
C SER A 152 -11.48 23.04 17.37
N GLU A 153 -12.19 22.83 16.27
CA GLU A 153 -11.63 22.22 15.07
C GLU A 153 -10.49 23.14 14.61
N LEU A 154 -9.26 22.62 14.64
CA LEU A 154 -8.12 23.29 13.98
C LEU A 154 -8.54 23.56 12.52
N PRO A 155 -8.32 24.77 12.00
CA PRO A 155 -8.79 25.13 10.68
C PRO A 155 -8.22 24.15 9.65
N THR A 156 -9.11 23.35 9.05
CA THR A 156 -8.74 22.42 7.98
C THR A 156 -8.51 23.21 6.70
N PRO A 157 -7.40 23.00 5.97
CA PRO A 157 -7.19 23.66 4.69
C PRO A 157 -8.30 23.31 3.69
N ASP A 158 -8.67 24.27 2.84
CA ASP A 158 -9.77 24.15 1.85
C ASP A 158 -9.61 22.98 0.86
N THR A 159 -8.40 22.41 0.72
CA THR A 159 -8.14 21.25 -0.16
C THR A 159 -7.14 20.31 0.49
N PRO A 160 -7.61 19.34 1.29
CA PRO A 160 -6.70 18.49 2.05
C PRO A 160 -6.13 17.35 1.17
N VAL A 161 -4.81 17.38 0.94
CA VAL A 161 -4.11 16.44 0.04
C VAL A 161 -3.80 15.12 0.75
N ASN A 162 -4.14 14.00 0.12
CA ASN A 162 -3.77 12.68 0.64
C ASN A 162 -2.24 12.47 0.56
N PRO A 163 -1.57 12.02 1.64
CA PRO A 163 -0.13 11.75 1.64
C PRO A 163 0.36 10.79 0.54
N LEU A 164 -0.48 9.85 0.11
CA LEU A 164 -0.13 8.92 -0.94
C LEU A 164 -0.24 9.53 -2.33
N ASP A 165 -1.18 10.47 -2.53
CA ASP A 165 -1.26 11.24 -3.76
C ASP A 165 -0.04 12.17 -3.86
N LEU A 166 0.34 12.83 -2.77
CA LEU A 166 1.58 13.61 -2.70
C LEU A 166 2.80 12.77 -3.08
N LEU A 167 2.94 11.56 -2.52
CA LEU A 167 4.03 10.65 -2.84
C LEU A 167 4.02 10.25 -4.33
N CYS A 168 2.86 9.89 -4.88
CA CYS A 168 2.76 9.50 -6.29
C CYS A 168 3.10 10.67 -7.22
N ALA A 169 2.56 11.86 -6.96
CA ALA A 169 2.84 13.07 -7.72
C ALA A 169 4.33 13.44 -7.70
N LEU A 170 4.97 13.38 -6.52
CA LEU A 170 6.40 13.60 -6.35
C LEU A 170 7.24 12.60 -7.16
N LEU A 171 6.97 11.30 -7.04
CA LEU A 171 7.72 10.27 -7.75
C LEU A 171 7.55 10.41 -9.27
N LEU A 172 6.33 10.67 -9.75
CA LEU A 172 6.07 10.92 -11.18
C LEU A 172 6.78 12.18 -11.71
N SER A 173 7.05 13.15 -10.84
CA SER A 173 7.73 14.41 -11.18
C SER A 173 9.25 14.37 -10.98
N SER A 174 9.79 13.28 -10.43
CA SER A 174 11.21 13.13 -10.08
C SER A 174 11.98 12.32 -11.11
N ASP A 175 13.27 12.59 -11.25
CA ASP A 175 14.19 11.75 -12.03
C ASP A 175 14.50 10.44 -11.29
N SER A 176 15.16 9.51 -11.97
CA SER A 176 15.46 8.18 -11.43
C SER A 176 16.41 8.21 -10.22
N PHE A 177 17.27 9.23 -10.10
CA PHE A 177 18.19 9.37 -8.97
C PHE A 177 17.46 9.89 -7.73
N LEU A 178 16.62 10.90 -7.89
CA LEU A 178 15.79 11.44 -6.82
C LEU A 178 14.76 10.41 -6.35
N GLN A 179 14.13 9.65 -7.26
CA GLN A 179 13.25 8.54 -6.88
C GLN A 179 13.98 7.53 -5.98
N GLN A 180 15.21 7.15 -6.33
CA GLN A 180 16.02 6.24 -5.53
C GLN A 180 16.35 6.83 -4.15
N GLU A 181 16.71 8.11 -4.07
CA GLU A 181 17.00 8.78 -2.80
C GLU A 181 15.75 8.88 -1.90
N ILE A 182 14.60 9.25 -2.48
CA ILE A 182 13.31 9.29 -1.76
C ILE A 182 13.00 7.91 -1.18
N VAL A 183 13.05 6.85 -1.99
CA VAL A 183 12.75 5.48 -1.55
C VAL A 183 13.76 5.00 -0.50
N HIS A 184 15.03 5.34 -0.64
CA HIS A 184 16.07 5.04 0.35
C HIS A 184 15.79 5.73 1.70
N LYS A 185 15.48 7.03 1.71
CA LYS A 185 15.15 7.75 2.95
C LYS A 185 13.83 7.26 3.57
N MET A 186 12.82 6.95 2.76
CA MET A 186 11.58 6.32 3.23
C MET A 186 11.85 4.99 3.95
N SER A 187 12.82 4.21 3.45
CA SER A 187 13.24 2.96 4.07
C SER A 187 13.86 3.18 5.46
N LEU A 188 14.67 4.21 5.60
CA LEU A 188 15.27 4.61 6.89
C LEU A 188 14.22 5.10 7.89
N CYS A 189 13.19 5.82 7.41
CA CYS A 189 12.03 6.20 8.20
C CYS A 189 11.06 5.03 8.52
N GLN A 190 11.38 3.81 8.08
CA GLN A 190 10.53 2.61 8.25
C GLN A 190 9.14 2.74 7.62
N PHE A 191 8.99 3.56 6.58
CA PHE A 191 7.76 3.65 5.81
C PHE A 191 7.63 2.48 4.82
N ALA A 192 6.40 2.20 4.42
CA ALA A 192 6.15 1.31 3.30
C ALA A 192 6.69 1.96 2.01
N LEU A 193 7.37 1.17 1.18
CA LEU A 193 8.02 1.64 -0.03
C LEU A 193 7.12 1.43 -1.24
N PRO A 194 7.09 2.35 -2.21
CA PRO A 194 6.35 2.14 -3.46
C PRO A 194 7.04 1.05 -4.28
N LEU A 195 6.29 0.02 -4.68
CA LEU A 195 6.72 -1.08 -5.54
C LEU A 195 6.18 -0.93 -6.96
N VAL A 196 4.90 -0.56 -7.09
CA VAL A 196 4.26 -0.26 -8.37
C VAL A 196 3.61 1.10 -8.29
N LEU A 197 4.09 2.05 -9.09
CA LEU A 197 3.53 3.38 -9.22
C LEU A 197 2.37 3.34 -10.23
N PRO A 198 1.16 3.77 -9.83
CA PRO A 198 0.03 3.80 -10.73
C PRO A 198 0.19 4.94 -11.75
N ASP A 199 -0.47 4.77 -12.89
CA ASP A 199 -0.60 5.79 -13.92
C ASP A 199 -2.11 5.91 -14.13
N SER A 200 -2.69 6.97 -13.58
CA SER A 200 -4.14 7.18 -13.53
C SER A 200 -4.71 7.55 -14.90
N GLU A 201 -3.88 7.93 -15.87
CA GLU A 201 -4.33 8.39 -17.18
C GLU A 201 -4.18 7.30 -18.24
N ASN A 202 -3.00 6.68 -18.31
CA ASN A 202 -2.62 5.88 -19.46
C ASN A 202 -2.50 4.39 -19.16
N HIS A 203 -2.79 3.98 -17.91
CA HIS A 203 -2.63 2.60 -17.42
C HIS A 203 -1.20 2.01 -17.57
N TYR A 204 -0.19 2.84 -17.86
CA TYR A 204 1.22 2.42 -17.94
C TYR A 204 1.87 2.39 -16.55
N HIS A 205 1.37 1.50 -15.70
CA HIS A 205 1.90 1.30 -14.36
C HIS A 205 3.38 0.93 -14.41
N THR A 206 4.16 1.52 -13.49
CA THR A 206 5.62 1.37 -13.47
C THR A 206 6.04 0.61 -12.22
N PHE A 207 6.71 -0.51 -12.41
CA PHE A 207 7.38 -1.26 -11.36
C PHE A 207 8.72 -0.59 -11.03
N LEU A 208 8.90 -0.22 -9.75
CA LEU A 208 10.04 0.57 -9.28
C LEU A 208 11.18 -0.35 -8.80
N LEU A 209 11.92 -0.95 -9.73
CA LEU A 209 13.09 -1.79 -9.42
C LEU A 209 14.32 -0.93 -9.12
N TRP A 210 14.62 0.06 -9.98
CA TRP A 210 15.77 0.95 -9.85
C TRP A 210 15.70 1.78 -8.57
N ALA A 211 14.53 2.33 -8.26
CA ALA A 211 14.33 3.11 -7.04
C ALA A 211 14.61 2.30 -5.76
N LEU A 212 14.39 0.97 -5.78
CA LEU A 212 14.63 0.08 -4.65
C LEU A 212 16.08 -0.43 -4.56
N ARG A 213 16.92 -0.28 -5.60
CA ARG A 213 18.30 -0.85 -5.62
C ARG A 213 19.17 -0.37 -4.45
N GLY A 214 18.99 0.88 -4.02
CA GLY A 214 19.73 1.47 -2.90
C GLY A 214 19.25 1.02 -1.51
N VAL A 215 18.22 0.18 -1.42
CA VAL A 215 17.67 -0.28 -0.14
C VAL A 215 18.40 -1.53 0.34
N VAL A 216 19.10 -1.39 1.46
CA VAL A 216 19.75 -2.48 2.18
C VAL A 216 19.00 -2.74 3.48
N ARG A 217 18.87 -4.01 3.87
CA ARG A 217 18.18 -4.42 5.08
C ARG A 217 19.11 -5.27 5.93
N THR A 218 19.04 -5.05 7.24
CA THR A 218 19.73 -5.84 8.24
C THR A 218 18.73 -6.63 9.07
N TRP A 219 19.03 -7.90 9.34
CA TRP A 219 18.18 -8.76 10.17
C TRP A 219 19.00 -9.87 10.82
N TRP A 220 18.44 -10.49 11.85
CA TRP A 220 19.08 -11.58 12.56
C TRP A 220 18.60 -12.94 12.03
N ALA A 221 19.53 -13.84 11.73
CA ALA A 221 19.22 -15.21 11.38
C ALA A 221 18.78 -16.00 12.63
N GLN A 222 17.78 -16.87 12.46
CA GLN A 222 17.23 -17.70 13.53
C GLN A 222 17.60 -19.19 13.30
N PRO A 223 18.08 -19.93 14.33
CA PRO A 223 18.38 -19.48 15.70
C PRO A 223 19.67 -18.65 15.78
N PRO A 224 19.80 -17.71 16.75
CA PRO A 224 20.99 -16.88 16.92
C PRO A 224 22.14 -17.70 17.53
N ARG A 225 22.75 -18.59 16.74
CA ARG A 225 23.92 -19.37 17.18
C ARG A 225 25.21 -18.71 16.69
N GLY A 226 25.79 -17.87 17.54
CA GLY A 226 27.19 -17.42 17.43
C GLY A 226 27.45 -16.07 16.75
N VAL A 227 28.73 -15.69 16.73
CA VAL A 227 29.25 -14.48 16.06
C VAL A 227 28.99 -14.61 14.56
N GLY A 228 28.14 -13.73 14.00
CA GLY A 228 27.75 -13.76 12.58
C GLY A 228 26.25 -13.97 12.31
N SER A 229 25.39 -13.88 13.32
CA SER A 229 23.92 -13.99 13.15
C SER A 229 23.27 -12.76 12.50
N LEU A 230 23.93 -11.60 12.49
CA LEU A 230 23.43 -10.41 11.79
C LEU A 230 23.75 -10.54 10.29
N ARG A 231 22.71 -10.49 9.47
CA ARG A 231 22.80 -10.47 8.00
C ARG A 231 22.47 -9.07 7.50
N GLU A 232 23.17 -8.68 6.45
CA GLU A 232 22.91 -7.47 5.69
C GLU A 232 22.82 -7.85 4.23
N ASP A 233 21.74 -7.48 3.55
CA ASP A 233 21.54 -7.82 2.15
C ASP A 233 20.68 -6.77 1.45
N SER A 234 20.76 -6.73 0.13
CA SER A 234 19.91 -5.89 -0.70
C SER A 234 18.46 -6.34 -0.60
N ALA A 235 17.55 -5.40 -0.34
CA ALA A 235 16.12 -5.66 -0.39
C ALA A 235 15.67 -6.16 -1.78
N VAL A 236 16.42 -5.81 -2.83
CA VAL A 236 16.09 -6.18 -4.20
C VAL A 236 16.48 -7.61 -4.54
N LEU A 237 17.63 -8.08 -4.02
CA LEU A 237 18.19 -9.39 -4.34
C LEU A 237 17.76 -10.50 -3.36
N SER A 238 17.45 -10.12 -2.12
CA SER A 238 17.02 -11.06 -1.07
C SER A 238 15.72 -11.77 -1.47
N ARG A 239 15.74 -13.10 -1.51
CA ARG A 239 14.53 -13.91 -1.78
C ARG A 239 13.76 -14.13 -0.48
N ALA A 240 12.49 -13.72 -0.47
CA ALA A 240 11.60 -13.86 0.68
C ALA A 240 10.20 -14.31 0.24
N PRO A 241 9.42 -14.98 1.11
CA PRO A 241 8.00 -15.17 0.85
C PRO A 241 7.30 -13.80 0.85
N ALA A 242 6.50 -13.55 -0.17
CA ALA A 242 5.65 -12.37 -0.25
C ALA A 242 4.21 -12.71 0.12
N VAL A 243 3.58 -11.84 0.92
CA VAL A 243 2.17 -11.93 1.31
C VAL A 243 1.49 -10.64 0.93
N ALA A 244 0.50 -10.71 0.04
CA ALA A 244 -0.24 -9.54 -0.40
C ALA A 244 -1.55 -9.36 0.38
N PHE A 245 -1.89 -8.11 0.65
CA PHE A 245 -3.17 -7.69 1.22
C PHE A 245 -3.88 -6.79 0.23
N VAL A 246 -5.07 -7.22 -0.16
CA VAL A 246 -5.91 -6.52 -1.15
C VAL A 246 -7.32 -6.32 -0.59
N ARG A 247 -8.02 -5.33 -1.13
CA ARG A 247 -9.41 -5.03 -0.76
C ARG A 247 -10.31 -5.30 -1.95
N MET A 248 -11.51 -5.81 -1.65
CA MET A 248 -12.55 -6.09 -2.60
C MET A 248 -13.86 -5.45 -2.12
N GLU A 249 -14.41 -4.57 -2.94
CA GLU A 249 -15.53 -3.66 -2.67
C GLU A 249 -15.29 -2.77 -1.43
N VAL A 250 -16.37 -2.36 -0.76
CA VAL A 250 -16.32 -1.65 0.52
C VAL A 250 -16.01 -2.63 1.64
N SER A 251 -14.92 -2.38 2.36
CA SER A 251 -14.57 -3.12 3.57
C SER A 251 -14.69 -2.20 4.79
N SER A 252 -15.50 -2.60 5.76
CA SER A 252 -15.63 -1.92 7.05
C SER A 252 -14.33 -1.97 7.86
N ASN A 253 -13.51 -3.01 7.66
CA ASN A 253 -12.20 -3.14 8.26
C ASN A 253 -11.11 -2.39 7.47
N SER A 254 -10.26 -1.64 8.19
CA SER A 254 -9.09 -0.98 7.62
C SER A 254 -7.98 -2.00 7.30
N LYS A 255 -7.70 -2.17 6.00
CA LYS A 255 -6.67 -3.08 5.49
C LYS A 255 -5.26 -2.72 5.96
N SER A 256 -4.86 -1.47 5.76
CA SER A 256 -3.54 -0.98 6.15
C SER A 256 -3.35 -1.02 7.67
N GLN A 257 -4.40 -0.78 8.45
CA GLN A 257 -4.34 -0.90 9.92
C GLN A 257 -4.14 -2.36 10.35
N LEU A 258 -4.87 -3.31 9.76
CA LEU A 258 -4.64 -4.73 10.00
C LEU A 258 -3.20 -5.12 9.63
N LEU A 259 -2.69 -4.62 8.50
CA LEU A 259 -1.35 -4.91 8.03
C LEU A 259 -0.26 -4.36 8.96
N ASN A 260 -0.41 -3.11 9.42
CA ASN A 260 0.45 -2.52 10.46
C ASN A 260 0.40 -3.32 11.75
N ALA A 261 -0.80 -3.74 12.18
CA ALA A 261 -0.96 -4.57 13.35
C ALA A 261 -0.31 -5.93 13.17
N VAL A 262 -0.32 -6.55 11.98
CA VAL A 262 0.39 -7.81 11.71
C VAL A 262 1.90 -7.63 11.78
N LEU A 263 2.42 -6.52 11.24
CA LEU A 263 3.85 -6.19 11.20
C LEU A 263 4.45 -5.75 12.54
N GLY A 264 3.71 -5.00 13.35
CA GLY A 264 4.23 -4.41 14.59
C GLY A 264 4.43 -5.46 15.69
N PRO A 265 5.50 -5.41 16.51
CA PRO A 265 5.57 -6.23 17.72
C PRO A 265 4.38 -5.88 18.63
N GLY A 266 3.82 -6.89 19.32
CA GLY A 266 2.46 -6.89 19.91
C GLY A 266 2.06 -5.76 20.88
N HIS A 267 2.93 -4.79 21.17
CA HIS A 267 2.67 -3.68 22.10
C HIS A 267 2.77 -2.28 21.50
N ARG A 268 3.34 -2.09 20.29
CA ARG A 268 3.31 -0.81 19.57
C ARG A 268 3.17 -1.06 18.06
N PRO A 269 1.99 -0.77 17.47
CA PRO A 269 1.83 -0.75 16.03
C PRO A 269 2.87 0.20 15.43
N ARG A 270 3.60 -0.24 14.42
CA ARG A 270 4.36 0.68 13.56
C ARG A 270 3.44 1.08 12.44
N ASP A 271 3.20 2.38 12.29
CA ASP A 271 2.39 2.91 11.19
C ASP A 271 3.17 2.98 9.89
N CYS A 272 3.67 1.81 9.45
CA CYS A 272 4.45 1.66 8.25
C CYS A 272 3.61 1.99 7.00
N PHE A 273 2.43 1.38 6.89
CA PHE A 273 1.44 1.68 5.86
C PHE A 273 0.50 2.79 6.33
N TRP A 274 0.31 3.83 5.51
CA TRP A 274 -0.66 4.88 5.83
C TRP A 274 -2.09 4.30 5.89
N HIS A 275 -2.86 4.57 6.95
CA HIS A 275 -4.22 4.06 7.13
C HIS A 275 -5.22 5.16 7.50
N ARG A 276 -6.51 4.80 7.44
CA ARG A 276 -7.64 5.72 7.59
C ARG A 276 -7.66 6.50 8.91
N ASP A 277 -7.15 5.91 9.99
CA ASP A 277 -7.24 6.48 11.34
C ASP A 277 -6.07 7.42 11.65
N LEU A 278 -5.13 7.59 10.72
CA LEU A 278 -4.13 8.66 10.78
C LEU A 278 -4.73 9.96 10.25
N ASN A 279 -4.12 11.09 10.62
CA ASN A 279 -4.52 12.42 10.14
C ASN A 279 -4.61 12.42 8.61
N VAL A 280 -5.68 12.97 8.03
CA VAL A 280 -5.89 13.02 6.56
C VAL A 280 -6.01 11.63 5.90
N GLY A 281 -6.08 10.53 6.67
CA GLY A 281 -6.17 9.16 6.17
C GLY A 281 -7.53 8.79 5.58
N THR A 282 -8.60 9.48 5.98
CA THR A 282 -9.96 9.35 5.45
C THR A 282 -10.16 10.02 4.11
N ASN A 283 -9.24 10.89 3.70
CA ASN A 283 -9.41 11.68 2.49
C ASN A 283 -9.45 10.79 1.24
N PRO A 284 -10.29 11.14 0.25
CA PRO A 284 -10.28 10.45 -1.02
C PRO A 284 -8.88 10.51 -1.63
N ARG A 285 -8.52 9.43 -2.33
CA ARG A 285 -7.30 9.37 -3.14
C ARG A 285 -7.69 9.70 -4.56
N GLU A 286 -6.93 10.59 -5.20
CA GLU A 286 -7.19 11.00 -6.57
C GLU A 286 -6.32 10.23 -7.58
N ILE A 287 -5.08 9.92 -7.22
CA ILE A 287 -4.10 9.30 -8.14
C ILE A 287 -3.38 8.08 -7.56
N ALA A 288 -3.42 7.88 -6.24
CA ALA A 288 -2.71 6.80 -5.57
C ALA A 288 -3.46 5.46 -5.53
N ASP A 289 -4.69 5.41 -6.04
CA ASP A 289 -5.37 4.13 -6.26
C ASP A 289 -4.63 3.32 -7.35
N GLY A 290 -4.39 2.03 -7.06
CA GLY A 290 -3.50 1.18 -7.85
C GLY A 290 -2.04 1.17 -7.42
N LEU A 291 -1.63 2.01 -6.46
CA LEU A 291 -0.30 1.94 -5.84
C LEU A 291 -0.12 0.61 -5.11
N VAL A 292 0.98 -0.09 -5.39
CA VAL A 292 1.40 -1.24 -4.59
C VAL A 292 2.55 -0.80 -3.71
N GLU A 293 2.38 -0.90 -2.39
CA GLU A 293 3.45 -0.66 -1.43
C GLU A 293 4.03 -1.98 -0.91
N VAL A 294 5.30 -1.98 -0.49
CA VAL A 294 5.99 -3.11 0.13
C VAL A 294 6.63 -2.71 1.46
N SER A 295 6.54 -3.58 2.45
CA SER A 295 7.31 -3.53 3.68
C SER A 295 7.77 -4.92 4.08
N TRP A 296 8.80 -5.02 4.90
CA TRP A 296 9.35 -6.31 5.33
C TRP A 296 9.22 -6.45 6.84
N PHE A 297 8.80 -7.64 7.27
CA PHE A 297 9.13 -8.09 8.61
C PHE A 297 10.56 -8.64 8.59
N LEU A 298 11.40 -8.13 9.48
CA LEU A 298 12.79 -8.53 9.63
C LEU A 298 12.99 -9.07 11.05
N PRO A 299 13.41 -10.34 11.21
CA PRO A 299 13.66 -10.89 12.53
C PRO A 299 14.75 -10.09 13.28
N SER A 300 14.48 -9.82 14.54
CA SER A 300 15.30 -9.00 15.45
C SER A 300 16.30 -9.81 16.28
N GLY A 301 16.23 -11.14 16.24
CA GLY A 301 17.05 -12.04 17.05
C GLY A 301 16.42 -12.39 18.39
N ARG A 302 15.27 -11.77 18.71
CA ARG A 302 14.55 -11.92 19.99
C ARG A 302 13.36 -12.85 19.81
N GLU A 303 13.43 -14.05 20.37
CA GLU A 303 12.40 -15.10 20.19
C GLU A 303 11.01 -14.67 20.70
N ASP A 304 10.94 -13.75 21.67
CA ASP A 304 9.69 -13.23 22.23
C ASP A 304 8.98 -12.23 21.30
N LEU A 305 9.73 -11.56 20.41
CA LEU A 305 9.20 -10.56 19.46
C LEU A 305 9.13 -11.08 18.03
N ASP A 306 9.98 -12.04 17.67
CA ASP A 306 10.13 -12.57 16.32
C ASP A 306 8.99 -13.53 15.96
N VAL A 307 7.93 -12.97 15.39
CA VAL A 307 6.75 -13.72 14.92
C VAL A 307 7.11 -14.70 13.79
N PHE A 308 8.06 -14.31 12.92
CA PHE A 308 8.46 -15.10 11.75
C PHE A 308 9.95 -15.46 11.85
N PRO A 309 10.34 -16.70 11.49
CA PRO A 309 11.72 -17.18 11.62
C PRO A 309 12.67 -16.63 10.55
N GLU A 310 12.13 -16.08 9.46
CA GLU A 310 12.85 -15.52 8.32
C GLU A 310 12.20 -14.20 7.88
N PRO A 311 12.87 -13.37 7.07
CA PRO A 311 12.25 -12.18 6.48
C PRO A 311 11.00 -12.52 5.67
N VAL A 312 9.94 -11.73 5.82
CA VAL A 312 8.70 -11.86 5.05
C VAL A 312 8.33 -10.52 4.44
N ALA A 313 8.06 -10.48 3.13
CA ALA A 313 7.60 -9.29 2.44
C ALA A 313 6.07 -9.17 2.51
N PHE A 314 5.58 -7.99 2.83
CA PHE A 314 4.16 -7.65 2.91
C PHE A 314 3.83 -6.62 1.85
N LEU A 315 2.89 -6.97 0.97
CA LEU A 315 2.48 -6.16 -0.16
C LEU A 315 1.08 -5.58 0.09
N ASN A 316 0.89 -4.30 -0.22
CA ASN A 316 -0.34 -3.57 0.04
C ASN A 316 -0.84 -2.89 -1.24
N LEU A 317 -1.90 -3.42 -1.87
CA LEU A 317 -2.55 -2.75 -3.01
C LEU A 317 -3.50 -1.64 -2.52
N ARG A 318 -3.31 -0.41 -2.97
CA ARG A 318 -4.25 0.69 -2.75
C ARG A 318 -5.38 0.64 -3.77
N GLY A 319 -6.59 0.97 -3.34
CA GLY A 319 -7.80 0.85 -4.17
C GLY A 319 -8.41 -0.56 -4.16
N ASP A 320 -9.41 -0.73 -5.02
CA ASP A 320 -10.17 -1.97 -5.20
C ASP A 320 -9.54 -2.88 -6.27
N ILE A 321 -9.60 -4.20 -6.07
CA ILE A 321 -9.08 -5.18 -7.04
C ILE A 321 -9.85 -5.22 -8.36
N GLY A 322 -11.14 -4.86 -8.36
CA GLY A 322 -11.97 -4.78 -9.55
C GLY A 322 -11.51 -3.66 -10.48
N SER A 323 -11.06 -2.54 -9.92
CA SER A 323 -10.50 -1.41 -10.68
C SER A 323 -9.03 -1.61 -11.05
N HIS A 324 -8.24 -2.33 -10.24
CA HIS A 324 -6.79 -2.47 -10.39
C HIS A 324 -6.38 -3.92 -10.67
N TRP A 325 -7.02 -4.50 -11.68
CA TRP A 325 -6.84 -5.90 -12.07
C TRP A 325 -5.38 -6.24 -12.40
N LEU A 326 -4.65 -5.37 -13.11
CA LEU A 326 -3.29 -5.69 -13.55
C LEU A 326 -2.33 -5.84 -12.36
N GLN A 327 -2.42 -4.93 -11.39
CA GLN A 327 -1.67 -4.98 -10.14
C GLN A 327 -2.10 -6.18 -9.29
N PHE A 328 -3.40 -6.48 -9.23
CA PHE A 328 -3.88 -7.69 -8.54
C PHE A 328 -3.27 -8.95 -9.16
N LYS A 329 -3.30 -9.09 -10.50
CA LYS A 329 -2.71 -10.22 -11.20
C LYS A 329 -1.21 -10.35 -10.90
N LEU A 330 -0.46 -9.24 -10.94
CA LEU A 330 0.94 -9.23 -10.52
C LEU A 330 1.11 -9.76 -9.09
N LEU A 331 0.33 -9.25 -8.13
CA LEU A 331 0.39 -9.69 -6.74
C LEU A 331 0.08 -11.18 -6.60
N THR A 332 -0.86 -11.71 -7.36
CA THR A 332 -1.14 -13.15 -7.36
C THR A 332 0.00 -13.97 -7.96
N GLU A 333 0.73 -13.47 -8.94
CA GLU A 333 1.86 -14.19 -9.54
C GLU A 333 3.11 -14.17 -8.64
N VAL A 334 3.33 -13.10 -7.87
CA VAL A 334 4.54 -12.96 -7.06
C VAL A 334 4.40 -13.42 -5.62
N SER A 335 3.17 -13.47 -5.09
CA SER A 335 2.93 -13.79 -3.68
C SER A 335 2.81 -15.28 -3.42
N SER A 336 3.23 -15.69 -2.23
CA SER A 336 2.92 -17.01 -1.68
C SER A 336 1.48 -17.10 -1.16
N ALA A 337 0.96 -16.00 -0.62
CA ALA A 337 -0.42 -15.89 -0.17
C ALA A 337 -1.00 -14.50 -0.43
N VAL A 338 -2.31 -14.46 -0.68
CA VAL A 338 -3.08 -13.22 -0.87
C VAL A 338 -4.25 -13.19 0.11
N PHE A 339 -4.27 -12.19 0.97
CA PHE A 339 -5.37 -11.89 1.88
C PHE A 339 -6.31 -10.88 1.25
N ILE A 340 -7.56 -11.29 1.02
CA ILE A 340 -8.62 -10.48 0.42
C ILE A 340 -9.56 -10.04 1.54
N LEU A 341 -9.59 -8.73 1.81
CA LEU A 341 -10.54 -8.13 2.74
C LEU A 341 -11.80 -7.72 2.00
N THR A 342 -12.95 -8.17 2.48
CA THR A 342 -14.23 -7.89 1.84
C THR A 342 -15.39 -8.02 2.81
N ASP A 343 -16.45 -7.24 2.59
CA ASP A 343 -17.70 -7.39 3.33
C ASP A 343 -18.74 -8.20 2.52
N ASN A 344 -18.61 -8.21 1.18
CA ASN A 344 -19.52 -8.89 0.26
C ASN A 344 -18.82 -9.26 -1.06
N ILE A 345 -19.25 -10.35 -1.69
CA ILE A 345 -18.75 -10.78 -3.00
C ILE A 345 -19.85 -10.57 -4.03
N SER A 346 -19.65 -9.72 -5.04
CA SER A 346 -20.60 -9.57 -6.15
C SER A 346 -20.22 -10.47 -7.34
N LYS A 347 -21.08 -10.46 -8.37
CA LYS A 347 -20.87 -11.17 -9.64
C LYS A 347 -19.57 -10.80 -10.32
N LYS A 348 -19.23 -9.51 -10.31
CA LYS A 348 -18.04 -9.00 -11.00
C LYS A 348 -16.78 -9.56 -10.36
N GLU A 349 -16.71 -9.55 -9.02
CA GLU A 349 -15.53 -10.03 -8.32
C GLU A 349 -15.46 -11.57 -8.30
N TYR A 350 -16.61 -12.26 -8.24
CA TYR A 350 -16.63 -13.71 -8.41
C TYR A 350 -15.97 -14.13 -9.73
N LYS A 351 -16.35 -13.51 -10.85
CA LYS A 351 -15.73 -13.77 -12.16
C LYS A 351 -14.24 -13.46 -12.19
N LEU A 352 -13.84 -12.35 -11.56
CA LEU A 352 -12.44 -11.95 -11.46
C LEU A 352 -11.63 -13.01 -10.72
N LEU A 353 -12.12 -13.48 -9.57
CA LEU A 353 -11.47 -14.53 -8.78
C LEU A 353 -11.49 -15.88 -9.50
N TYR A 354 -12.57 -16.21 -10.20
CA TYR A 354 -12.66 -17.42 -11.01
C TYR A 354 -11.58 -17.45 -12.11
N SER A 355 -11.25 -16.30 -12.68
CA SER A 355 -10.18 -16.19 -13.68
C SER A 355 -8.78 -16.51 -13.14
N MET A 356 -8.62 -16.56 -11.81
CA MET A 356 -7.37 -16.96 -11.15
C MET A 356 -7.22 -18.48 -10.95
N LYS A 357 -8.12 -19.27 -11.54
CA LYS A 357 -8.08 -20.74 -11.50
C LYS A 357 -6.69 -21.27 -11.89
N GLY A 358 -6.17 -22.20 -11.09
CA GLY A 358 -4.88 -22.85 -11.35
C GLY A 358 -3.67 -22.06 -10.86
N SER A 359 -3.85 -20.88 -10.26
CA SER A 359 -2.79 -20.17 -9.56
C SER A 359 -2.20 -21.04 -8.44
N ALA A 360 -0.87 -21.01 -8.29
CA ALA A 360 -0.18 -21.69 -7.19
C ALA A 360 -0.30 -20.95 -5.85
N THR A 361 -0.89 -19.75 -5.87
CA THR A 361 -0.96 -18.83 -4.74
C THR A 361 -2.11 -19.19 -3.82
N LYS A 362 -1.86 -19.16 -2.50
CA LYS A 362 -2.90 -19.43 -1.51
C LYS A 362 -3.76 -18.19 -1.28
N TYR A 363 -5.07 -18.32 -1.39
CA TYR A 363 -6.00 -17.23 -1.13
C TYR A 363 -6.58 -17.36 0.27
N TYR A 364 -6.68 -16.24 1.00
CA TYR A 364 -7.30 -16.15 2.31
C TYR A 364 -8.35 -15.03 2.27
N PHE A 365 -9.58 -15.31 2.69
CA PHE A 365 -10.63 -14.30 2.80
C PHE A 365 -10.75 -13.81 4.24
N ILE A 366 -10.79 -12.49 4.42
CA ILE A 366 -11.16 -11.85 5.67
C ILE A 366 -12.51 -11.17 5.45
N LEU A 367 -13.55 -11.83 5.95
CA LEU A 367 -14.93 -11.39 5.80
C LEU A 367 -15.36 -10.53 6.99
N SER A 368 -15.94 -9.38 6.69
CA SER A 368 -16.71 -8.57 7.65
C SER A 368 -18.17 -8.50 7.19
N PRO A 369 -18.93 -9.61 7.29
CA PRO A 369 -20.27 -9.66 6.71
C PRO A 369 -21.20 -8.69 7.44
N TYR A 370 -21.87 -7.82 6.67
CA TYR A 370 -22.99 -7.03 7.18
C TYR A 370 -24.18 -7.94 7.52
N ARG A 371 -25.03 -7.54 8.48
CA ARG A 371 -26.21 -8.34 8.87
C ARG A 371 -27.07 -8.63 7.62
N GLY A 372 -27.30 -9.92 7.31
CA GLY A 372 -28.16 -10.36 6.20
C GLY A 372 -27.44 -10.98 4.98
N LYS A 373 -26.19 -10.61 4.67
CA LYS A 373 -25.48 -11.12 3.47
C LYS A 373 -24.58 -12.34 3.70
N ARG A 374 -24.55 -12.87 4.93
CA ARG A 374 -23.69 -14.02 5.30
C ARG A 374 -23.95 -15.27 4.44
N ASN A 375 -25.21 -15.61 4.19
CA ASN A 375 -25.56 -16.81 3.43
C ASN A 375 -25.18 -16.69 1.95
N ALA A 376 -25.35 -15.51 1.34
CA ALA A 376 -24.91 -15.25 -0.03
C ALA A 376 -23.38 -15.40 -0.16
N ASN A 377 -22.62 -14.75 0.73
CA ASN A 377 -21.15 -14.87 0.76
C ASN A 377 -20.67 -16.32 0.92
N LEU A 378 -21.31 -17.09 1.81
CA LEU A 378 -20.96 -18.50 2.00
C LEU A 378 -21.22 -19.35 0.74
N ARG A 379 -22.31 -19.10 0.01
CA ARG A 379 -22.59 -19.78 -1.26
C ARG A 379 -21.49 -19.50 -2.29
N PHE A 380 -21.05 -18.25 -2.42
CA PHE A 380 -19.95 -17.89 -3.33
C PHE A 380 -18.63 -18.55 -2.94
N LEU A 381 -18.29 -18.51 -1.66
CA LEU A 381 -17.05 -19.11 -1.17
C LEU A 381 -17.03 -20.62 -1.37
N ASN A 382 -18.15 -21.32 -1.15
CA ASN A 382 -18.23 -22.75 -1.39
C ASN A 382 -17.95 -23.11 -2.86
N ARG A 383 -18.28 -22.25 -3.81
CA ARG A 383 -17.96 -22.44 -5.24
C ARG A 383 -16.53 -22.03 -5.59
N LEU A 384 -15.96 -21.03 -4.90
CA LEU A 384 -14.57 -20.63 -5.09
C LEU A 384 -13.56 -21.60 -4.46
N ILE A 385 -13.95 -22.34 -3.41
CA ILE A 385 -13.11 -23.36 -2.74
C ILE A 385 -12.41 -24.30 -3.73
N PRO A 386 -13.11 -25.00 -4.64
CA PRO A 386 -12.45 -25.88 -5.61
C PRO A 386 -11.62 -25.12 -6.66
N VAL A 387 -12.02 -23.89 -7.01
CA VAL A 387 -11.37 -23.08 -8.05
C VAL A 387 -10.02 -22.54 -7.59
N LEU A 388 -9.98 -22.02 -6.35
CA LEU A 388 -8.82 -21.41 -5.72
C LEU A 388 -8.02 -22.38 -4.82
N ARG A 389 -8.42 -23.66 -4.78
CA ARG A 389 -7.82 -24.72 -3.95
C ARG A 389 -7.74 -24.34 -2.47
N MET A 390 -8.84 -23.83 -1.94
CA MET A 390 -8.96 -23.37 -0.56
C MET A 390 -9.63 -24.43 0.32
N ASP A 391 -9.59 -24.19 1.63
CA ASP A 391 -10.41 -24.92 2.61
C ASP A 391 -11.09 -23.91 3.56
N HIS A 392 -11.91 -24.41 4.49
CA HIS A 392 -12.61 -23.55 5.45
C HIS A 392 -11.67 -22.77 6.38
N SER A 393 -10.43 -23.23 6.61
CA SER A 393 -9.43 -22.51 7.42
C SER A 393 -8.86 -21.27 6.71
N HIS A 394 -9.05 -21.17 5.39
CA HIS A 394 -8.68 -19.99 4.61
C HIS A 394 -9.72 -18.87 4.68
N VAL A 395 -10.85 -19.09 5.34
CA VAL A 395 -11.90 -18.07 5.52
C VAL A 395 -11.91 -17.61 6.98
N LEU A 396 -11.57 -16.34 7.19
CA LEU A 396 -11.53 -15.68 8.47
C LEU A 396 -12.68 -14.70 8.57
N VAL A 397 -13.34 -14.64 9.74
CA VAL A 397 -14.42 -13.69 10.00
C VAL A 397 -13.96 -12.66 11.02
N LYS A 398 -14.11 -11.38 10.69
CA LYS A 398 -13.80 -10.25 11.56
C LYS A 398 -15.02 -9.35 11.66
N VAL A 399 -15.74 -9.44 12.78
CA VAL A 399 -16.87 -8.58 13.15
C VAL A 399 -16.49 -7.66 14.30
N SER A 400 -17.30 -6.65 14.60
CA SER A 400 -17.02 -5.67 15.68
C SER A 400 -16.81 -6.30 17.06
N SER A 401 -17.43 -7.44 17.35
CA SER A 401 -17.24 -8.19 18.60
C SER A 401 -15.99 -9.09 18.61
N THR A 402 -15.21 -9.12 17.54
CA THR A 402 -14.01 -9.97 17.45
C THR A 402 -12.87 -9.34 18.24
N ASP A 403 -12.24 -10.10 19.14
CA ASP A 403 -10.98 -9.69 19.78
C ASP A 403 -9.92 -9.36 18.70
N GLY A 404 -9.59 -8.07 18.59
CA GLY A 404 -8.64 -7.57 17.61
C GLY A 404 -7.25 -8.17 17.78
N ALA A 405 -6.78 -8.32 19.02
CA ALA A 405 -5.46 -8.87 19.31
C ALA A 405 -5.39 -10.37 18.98
N GLY A 406 -6.42 -11.13 19.37
CA GLY A 406 -6.58 -12.54 19.00
C GLY A 406 -6.70 -12.75 17.49
N PHE A 407 -7.40 -11.86 16.79
CA PHE A 407 -7.50 -11.92 15.33
C PHE A 407 -6.14 -11.70 14.66
N VAL A 408 -5.38 -10.68 15.07
CA VAL A 408 -4.03 -10.42 14.54
C VAL A 408 -3.10 -11.60 14.82
N ARG A 409 -3.16 -12.20 16.01
CA ARG A 409 -2.40 -13.43 16.34
C ARG A 409 -2.74 -14.59 15.41
N ARG A 410 -4.02 -14.78 15.06
CA ARG A 410 -4.43 -15.80 14.07
C ARG A 410 -3.86 -15.51 12.68
N VAL A 411 -3.95 -14.27 12.19
CA VAL A 411 -3.38 -13.89 10.89
C VAL A 411 -1.86 -14.11 10.86
N ARG A 412 -1.15 -13.71 11.92
CA ARG A 412 0.29 -13.98 12.08
C ARG A 412 0.61 -15.47 12.05
N ALA A 413 -0.16 -16.30 12.76
CA ALA A 413 0.06 -17.75 12.75
C ALA A 413 -0.11 -18.36 11.35
N ILE A 414 -1.10 -17.89 10.58
CA ILE A 414 -1.31 -18.31 9.20
C ILE A 414 -0.14 -17.88 8.32
N VAL A 415 0.28 -16.62 8.39
CA VAL A 415 1.44 -16.13 7.61
C VAL A 415 2.71 -16.90 7.98
N ALA A 416 2.91 -17.21 9.26
CA ALA A 416 4.05 -18.00 9.71
C ALA A 416 3.98 -19.45 9.22
N HIS A 417 2.78 -20.02 9.12
CA HIS A 417 2.59 -21.33 8.50
C HIS A 417 2.89 -21.31 7.00
N VAL A 418 2.41 -20.29 6.28
CA VAL A 418 2.71 -20.10 4.85
C VAL A 418 4.22 -19.96 4.63
N ALA A 419 4.91 -19.16 5.44
CA ALA A 419 6.35 -18.95 5.34
C ALA A 419 7.17 -20.21 5.65
N ARG A 420 6.71 -21.06 6.58
CA ARG A 420 7.38 -22.34 6.92
C ARG A 420 7.13 -23.46 5.92
N ALA A 421 5.95 -23.48 5.28
CA ALA A 421 5.64 -24.46 4.26
C ALA A 421 6.48 -24.23 2.99
N PRO A 422 6.68 -25.24 2.14
CA PRO A 422 7.22 -25.05 0.80
C PRO A 422 6.35 -24.01 0.06
N CYS A 423 6.91 -22.84 -0.14
CA CYS A 423 6.22 -21.69 -0.73
C CYS A 423 7.15 -20.93 -1.67
N ARG A 424 6.57 -19.99 -2.42
CA ARG A 424 7.29 -19.21 -3.41
C ARG A 424 8.10 -18.12 -2.73
N ARG A 425 9.41 -18.13 -2.94
CA ARG A 425 10.33 -17.07 -2.49
C ARG A 425 10.87 -16.35 -3.71
N LEU A 426 10.57 -15.08 -3.82
CA LEU A 426 11.04 -14.24 -4.92
C LEU A 426 11.84 -13.08 -4.36
N SER A 427 12.86 -12.68 -5.09
CA SER A 427 13.48 -11.37 -4.94
C SER A 427 12.65 -10.31 -5.66
N VAL A 428 12.82 -9.02 -5.33
CA VAL A 428 12.14 -7.93 -6.06
C VAL A 428 12.55 -7.92 -7.53
N GLU A 429 13.79 -8.31 -7.84
CA GLU A 429 14.26 -8.47 -9.22
C GLU A 429 13.48 -9.58 -9.96
N GLU A 430 13.22 -10.73 -9.33
CA GLU A 430 12.37 -11.78 -9.90
C GLU A 430 10.91 -11.32 -10.05
N MET A 431 10.38 -10.51 -9.11
CA MET A 431 9.06 -9.90 -9.24
C MET A 431 8.96 -8.95 -10.43
N ALA A 432 10.03 -8.20 -10.72
CA ALA A 432 10.09 -7.34 -11.90
C ALA A 432 10.01 -8.14 -13.21
N HIS A 433 10.53 -9.38 -13.25
CA HIS A 433 10.36 -10.25 -14.41
C HIS A 433 8.89 -10.65 -14.62
N ALA A 434 8.14 -10.90 -13.55
CA ALA A 434 6.69 -11.12 -13.64
C ALA A 434 5.97 -9.85 -14.12
N ALA A 435 6.37 -8.67 -13.61
CA ALA A 435 5.83 -7.38 -14.05
C ALA A 435 6.01 -7.16 -15.56
N ARG A 436 7.20 -7.46 -16.11
CA ARG A 436 7.46 -7.39 -17.56
C ARG A 436 6.55 -8.32 -18.37
N LYS A 437 6.36 -9.57 -17.91
CA LYS A 437 5.48 -10.54 -18.58
C LYS A 437 4.02 -10.08 -18.61
N LEU A 438 3.62 -9.31 -17.61
CA LEU A 438 2.28 -8.72 -17.51
C LEU A 438 2.14 -7.39 -18.26
N GLY A 439 3.23 -6.86 -18.84
CA GLY A 439 3.22 -5.62 -19.60
C GLY A 439 3.39 -4.34 -18.76
N LEU A 440 3.79 -4.45 -17.49
CA LEU A 440 4.18 -3.27 -16.72
C LEU A 440 5.55 -2.76 -17.17
N ARG A 441 5.74 -1.44 -17.14
CA ARG A 441 7.06 -0.83 -17.32
C ARG A 441 7.92 -1.14 -16.10
N VAL A 442 9.22 -1.35 -16.30
CA VAL A 442 10.20 -1.36 -15.19
C VAL A 442 11.09 -0.15 -15.37
N ASP A 443 11.21 0.67 -14.32
CA ASP A 443 12.03 1.89 -14.33
C ASP A 443 13.50 1.64 -14.74
N GLU A 444 14.06 0.49 -14.39
CA GLU A 444 15.42 0.06 -14.73
C GLU A 444 15.60 -0.28 -16.24
N ASP A 445 14.52 -0.47 -17.00
CA ASP A 445 14.61 -0.87 -18.43
C ASP A 445 14.97 0.30 -19.36
N CYS A 446 15.15 1.52 -18.84
CA CYS A 446 15.58 2.64 -19.66
C CYS A 446 17.03 2.46 -20.18
N GLU A 447 17.30 2.98 -21.38
CA GLU A 447 18.58 2.75 -22.06
C GLU A 447 19.80 3.22 -21.25
N GLU A 448 19.64 4.27 -20.46
CA GLU A 448 20.69 4.82 -19.60
C GLU A 448 21.06 3.83 -18.49
N CYS A 449 20.06 3.29 -17.79
CA CYS A 449 20.27 2.28 -16.74
C CYS A 449 20.89 1.01 -17.31
N GLN A 450 20.40 0.52 -18.45
CA GLN A 450 20.94 -0.67 -19.10
C GLN A 450 22.40 -0.47 -19.55
N ARG A 451 22.74 0.69 -20.11
CA ARG A 451 24.13 1.04 -20.45
C ARG A 451 25.02 1.14 -19.22
N ALA A 452 24.54 1.77 -18.15
CA ALA A 452 25.27 1.90 -16.89
C ALA A 452 25.55 0.52 -16.27
N ARG A 453 24.52 -0.33 -16.19
CA ARG A 453 24.63 -1.73 -15.73
C ARG A 453 25.67 -2.51 -16.54
N GLY A 454 25.59 -2.47 -17.87
CA GLY A 454 26.54 -3.18 -18.74
C GLY A 454 27.99 -2.70 -18.56
N ARG A 455 28.21 -1.41 -18.28
CA ARG A 455 29.54 -0.88 -17.94
C ARG A 455 30.00 -1.35 -16.57
N ALA A 456 29.13 -1.26 -15.56
CA ALA A 456 29.42 -1.72 -14.20
C ALA A 456 29.82 -3.20 -14.21
N GLU A 457 29.00 -4.08 -14.80
CA GLU A 457 29.31 -5.51 -14.91
C GLU A 457 30.65 -5.78 -15.61
N ARG A 458 31.00 -5.02 -16.65
CA ARG A 458 32.30 -5.14 -17.33
C ARG A 458 33.47 -4.78 -16.42
N ILE A 459 33.30 -3.77 -15.56
CA ILE A 459 34.31 -3.37 -14.57
C ILE A 459 34.40 -4.43 -13.49
N THR A 460 33.28 -4.85 -12.90
CA THR A 460 33.27 -5.80 -11.79
C THR A 460 33.81 -7.17 -12.20
N ARG A 461 33.57 -7.64 -13.44
CA ARG A 461 34.18 -8.87 -13.97
C ARG A 461 35.71 -8.82 -14.05
N ARG A 462 36.31 -7.63 -14.06
CA ARG A 462 37.77 -7.43 -14.08
C ARG A 462 38.38 -7.36 -12.67
N VAL A 463 37.55 -7.21 -11.64
CA VAL A 463 37.97 -7.25 -10.23
C VAL A 463 37.82 -8.69 -9.77
N LYS A 464 38.96 -9.35 -9.50
CA LYS A 464 39.03 -10.72 -8.99
C LYS A 464 38.94 -10.75 -7.47
#